data_AF-A0A930SQ71-F1
#
_entry.id   AF-A0A930SQ71-F1
#
_cell.length_a   1.000
_cell.length_b   1.000
_cell.length_c   1.000
_cell.angle_alpha   90.00
_cell.angle_beta   90.00
_cell.angle_gamma   90.00
#
_symmetry.space_group_name_H-M   'P 1'
#
loop_
_entity.id
_entity.type
_entity.pdbx_description
1 polymer ?
#
loop_
_entity_poly.entity_id
_entity_poly.type
_entity_poly.pdbx_seq_one_letter_code
_entity_poly.pdbx_strand_id
1 'polypeptide(L)'
;TTPLEVADLAEQAFPLQAFPLFERQAALIQALLLSELGKSVRSRLRSKRRQSVEDALGPLMGDLESDRAVRAVIGYLVTAETWKHLRDEFGASGDALAQAVAWAIRTLIADLERRP
;
A
#
# COMPACT_ATOMS: atom_id res chain seq x y z
N THR A 1 -11.23 -15.50 12.67
CA THR A 1 -11.32 -14.75 11.41
C THR A 1 -10.74 -15.62 10.33
N THR A 2 -11.53 -15.96 9.32
CA THR A 2 -11.03 -16.81 8.22
C THR A 2 -9.97 -16.05 7.41
N PRO A 3 -9.01 -16.74 6.76
CA PRO A 3 -7.97 -16.08 5.96
C PRO A 3 -8.55 -15.12 4.89
N LEU A 4 -9.71 -15.48 4.31
CA LEU A 4 -10.46 -14.64 3.37
C LEU A 4 -10.88 -13.28 3.96
N GLU A 5 -11.31 -13.23 5.22
CA GLU A 5 -11.77 -11.98 5.88
C GLU A 5 -10.63 -10.99 6.15
N VAL A 6 -9.40 -11.50 6.33
CA VAL A 6 -8.20 -10.68 6.54
C VAL A 6 -7.71 -10.09 5.21
N ALA A 7 -7.76 -10.90 4.14
CA ALA A 7 -7.56 -10.43 2.78
C ALA A 7 -8.61 -9.37 2.41
N ASP A 8 -9.90 -9.58 2.69
CA ASP A 8 -10.99 -8.63 2.41
C ASP A 8 -10.81 -7.27 3.11
N LEU A 9 -10.32 -7.23 4.36
CA LEU A 9 -10.04 -5.99 5.09
C LEU A 9 -8.83 -5.23 4.53
N ALA A 10 -7.84 -5.94 3.98
CA ALA A 10 -6.72 -5.35 3.25
C ALA A 10 -7.11 -4.93 1.81
N GLU A 11 -8.04 -5.67 1.19
CA GLU A 11 -8.56 -5.49 -0.17
C GLU A 11 -9.39 -4.22 -0.34
N GLN A 12 -10.18 -3.85 0.67
CA GLN A 12 -11.16 -2.77 0.51
C GLN A 12 -10.59 -1.36 0.73
N ALA A 13 -9.40 -1.18 1.34
CA ALA A 13 -9.03 0.13 1.91
C ALA A 13 -7.76 0.79 1.35
N PHE A 14 -6.82 0.08 0.73
CA PHE A 14 -5.52 0.68 0.42
C PHE A 14 -5.38 1.22 -1.02
N PRO A 15 -4.90 0.48 -2.04
CA PRO A 15 -4.64 1.08 -3.35
C PRO A 15 -5.92 1.47 -4.10
N LEU A 16 -6.98 0.65 -4.04
CA LEU A 16 -8.25 0.88 -4.74
C LEU A 16 -9.01 2.13 -4.28
N GLN A 17 -8.77 2.60 -3.05
CA GLN A 17 -9.30 3.87 -2.56
C GLN A 17 -8.26 4.99 -2.65
N ALA A 18 -7.01 4.71 -2.30
CA ALA A 18 -5.96 5.71 -2.17
C ALA A 18 -5.51 6.27 -3.52
N PHE A 19 -5.28 5.44 -4.53
CA PHE A 19 -4.75 5.93 -5.82
C PHE A 19 -5.77 6.80 -6.56
N PRO A 20 -7.07 6.45 -6.63
CA PRO A 20 -8.08 7.36 -7.18
C PRO A 20 -8.21 8.65 -6.37
N LEU A 21 -8.07 8.58 -5.04
CA LEU A 21 -8.06 9.77 -4.19
C LEU A 21 -6.84 10.67 -4.49
N PHE A 22 -5.66 10.07 -4.64
CA PHE A 22 -4.44 10.78 -4.99
C PHE A 22 -4.56 11.43 -6.37
N GLU A 23 -5.16 10.74 -7.33
CA GLU A 23 -5.46 11.25 -8.66
C GLU A 23 -6.38 12.48 -8.60
N ARG A 24 -7.51 12.36 -7.91
CA ARG A 24 -8.45 13.49 -7.72
C ARG A 24 -7.81 14.68 -7.00
N GLN A 25 -6.78 14.45 -6.20
CA GLN A 25 -6.09 15.47 -5.41
C GLN A 25 -4.63 15.68 -5.86
N ALA A 26 -4.32 15.44 -7.14
CA ALA A 26 -2.94 15.31 -7.59
C ALA A 26 -2.04 16.50 -7.25
N ALA A 27 -2.54 17.73 -7.37
CA ALA A 27 -1.79 18.93 -6.99
C ALA A 27 -1.46 18.96 -5.47
N LEU A 28 -2.41 18.58 -4.62
CA LEU A 28 -2.21 18.51 -3.17
C LEU A 28 -1.23 17.40 -2.79
N ILE A 29 -1.33 16.24 -3.43
CA ILE A 29 -0.39 15.13 -3.17
C ILE A 29 1.01 15.50 -3.63
N GLN A 30 1.16 16.19 -4.77
CA GLN A 30 2.46 16.69 -5.22
C GLN A 30 3.04 17.72 -4.22
N ALA A 31 2.24 18.68 -3.78
CA ALA A 31 2.66 19.66 -2.77
C ALA A 31 3.02 18.98 -1.43
N LEU A 32 2.25 17.96 -1.03
CA LEU A 32 2.56 17.13 0.13
C LEU A 32 3.93 16.48 -0.05
N LEU A 33 4.17 15.80 -1.18
CA LEU A 33 5.39 15.05 -1.44
C LEU A 33 6.66 15.94 -1.48
N LEU A 34 6.55 17.16 -2.01
CA LEU A 34 7.67 18.07 -2.25
C LEU A 34 7.99 19.04 -1.11
N SER A 35 7.09 19.23 -0.13
CA SER A 35 7.28 20.21 0.94
C SER A 35 7.82 19.62 2.25
N GLU A 36 8.58 20.43 3.01
CA GLU A 36 9.05 20.05 4.35
C GLU A 36 7.88 19.87 5.35
N LEU A 37 6.85 20.71 5.26
CA LEU A 37 5.61 20.51 6.03
C LEU A 37 4.98 19.16 5.67
N GLY A 38 4.88 18.85 4.39
CA GLY A 38 4.35 17.58 3.94
C GLY A 38 5.21 16.39 4.36
N LYS A 39 6.53 16.53 4.43
CA LYS A 39 7.44 15.51 4.97
C LYS A 39 7.15 15.21 6.44
N SER A 40 6.91 16.24 7.24
CA SER A 40 6.48 16.09 8.64
C SER A 40 5.13 15.37 8.76
N VAL A 41 4.15 15.75 7.94
CA VAL A 41 2.83 15.08 7.87
C VAL A 41 2.99 13.61 7.47
N ARG A 42 3.74 13.30 6.41
CA ARG A 42 3.98 11.92 5.96
C ARG A 42 4.72 11.09 6.99
N SER A 43 5.65 11.68 7.75
CA SER A 43 6.34 11.00 8.85
C SER A 43 5.34 10.50 9.91
N ARG A 44 4.37 11.35 10.30
CA ARG A 44 3.30 10.96 11.24
C ARG A 44 2.39 9.88 10.67
N LEU A 45 2.00 10.00 9.40
CA LEU A 45 1.12 9.03 8.72
C LEU A 45 1.82 7.67 8.49
N ARG A 46 3.15 7.66 8.36
CA ARG A 46 3.94 6.44 8.15
C ARG A 46 3.71 5.41 9.25
N SER A 47 3.69 5.83 10.51
CA SER A 47 3.46 4.92 11.64
C SER A 47 2.08 4.29 11.59
N LYS A 48 1.04 5.08 11.28
CA LYS A 48 -0.33 4.58 11.13
C LYS A 48 -0.44 3.58 9.99
N ARG A 49 0.13 3.90 8.81
CA ARG A 49 0.15 2.99 7.66
C ARG A 49 0.86 1.69 7.99
N ARG A 50 2.05 1.78 8.63
CA ARG A 50 2.80 0.60 9.05
C ARG A 50 1.94 -0.27 9.96
N GLN A 51 1.34 0.31 11.01
CA GLN A 51 0.47 -0.44 11.91
C GLN A 51 -0.69 -1.11 11.17
N SER A 52 -1.37 -0.42 10.25
CA SER A 52 -2.44 -1.04 9.47
C SER A 52 -1.98 -2.20 8.59
N VAL A 53 -0.78 -2.12 8.02
CA VAL A 53 -0.16 -3.23 7.26
C VAL A 53 0.20 -4.39 8.20
N GLU A 54 0.73 -4.08 9.38
CA GLU A 54 1.03 -5.10 10.40
C GLU A 54 -0.23 -5.81 10.88
N ASP A 55 -1.29 -5.07 11.20
CA ASP A 55 -2.56 -5.63 11.66
C ASP A 55 -3.20 -6.50 10.59
N ALA A 56 -3.13 -6.07 9.32
CA ALA A 56 -3.68 -6.81 8.20
C ALA A 56 -2.88 -8.08 7.85
N LEU A 57 -1.55 -8.07 7.98
CA LEU A 57 -0.71 -9.21 7.60
C LEU A 57 -0.34 -10.11 8.78
N GLY A 58 -0.55 -9.66 10.02
CA GLY A 58 -0.20 -10.37 11.24
C GLY A 58 -0.69 -11.82 11.30
N PRO A 59 -1.93 -12.14 10.90
CA PRO A 59 -2.42 -13.52 10.88
C PRO A 59 -1.71 -14.45 9.87
N LEU A 60 -1.07 -13.88 8.84
CA LEU A 60 -0.47 -14.61 7.71
C LEU A 60 1.05 -14.74 7.80
N MET A 61 1.67 -14.09 8.78
CA MET A 61 3.12 -13.90 8.83
C MET A 61 3.63 -13.97 10.25
N GLY A 62 4.72 -14.71 10.46
CA GLY A 62 5.45 -14.75 11.72
C GLY A 62 6.44 -13.58 11.87
N ASP A 63 7.41 -13.76 12.76
CA ASP A 63 8.43 -12.75 13.09
C ASP A 63 9.78 -12.98 12.37
N LEU A 64 9.78 -13.82 11.34
CA LEU A 64 10.97 -14.06 10.52
C LEU A 64 11.37 -12.78 9.77
N GLU A 65 12.66 -12.66 9.46
CA GLU A 65 13.17 -11.51 8.71
C GLU A 65 12.54 -11.41 7.31
N SER A 66 12.25 -12.55 6.69
CA SER A 66 11.51 -12.65 5.43
C SER A 66 10.15 -11.99 5.52
N ASP A 67 9.44 -12.20 6.62
CA ASP A 67 8.06 -11.76 6.80
C ASP A 67 8.01 -10.25 7.01
N ARG A 68 8.97 -9.73 7.79
CA ARG A 68 9.21 -8.27 7.91
C ARG A 68 9.52 -7.63 6.56
N ALA A 69 10.33 -8.27 5.72
CA ALA A 69 10.65 -7.75 4.40
C ALA A 69 9.41 -7.69 3.49
N VAL A 70 8.56 -8.71 3.52
CA VAL A 70 7.32 -8.72 2.71
C VAL A 70 6.32 -7.66 3.21
N ARG A 71 6.16 -7.48 4.53
CA ARG A 71 5.36 -6.36 5.11
C ARG A 71 5.84 -5.02 4.61
N ALA A 72 7.16 -4.79 4.58
CA ALA A 72 7.74 -3.55 4.10
C ALA A 72 7.44 -3.29 2.61
N VAL A 73 7.54 -4.33 1.76
CA VAL A 73 7.22 -4.23 0.33
C VAL A 73 5.75 -3.88 0.14
N ILE A 74 4.82 -4.61 0.76
CA ILE A 74 3.38 -4.35 0.66
C ILE A 74 3.05 -2.94 1.16
N GLY A 75 3.62 -2.53 2.30
CA GLY A 75 3.42 -1.20 2.85
C GLY A 75 4.00 -0.06 2.01
N TYR A 76 4.97 -0.33 1.13
CA TYR A 76 5.51 0.64 0.17
C TYR A 76 4.66 0.73 -1.10
N LEU A 77 4.11 -0.39 -1.58
CA LEU A 77 3.27 -0.42 -2.78
C LEU A 77 2.02 0.48 -2.67
N VAL A 78 1.52 0.69 -1.46
CA VAL A 78 0.29 1.47 -1.21
C VAL A 78 0.54 2.95 -0.91
N THR A 79 1.69 3.50 -1.29
CA THR A 79 2.09 4.88 -0.95
C THR A 79 1.79 5.91 -2.04
N ALA A 80 1.67 7.17 -1.63
CA ALA A 80 1.57 8.30 -2.57
C ALA A 80 2.85 8.44 -3.42
N GLU A 81 4.01 8.10 -2.85
CA GLU A 81 5.28 8.00 -3.59
C GLU A 81 5.18 6.96 -4.72
N THR A 82 4.66 5.76 -4.44
CA THR A 82 4.47 4.71 -5.46
C THR A 82 3.49 5.15 -6.54
N TRP A 83 2.33 5.69 -6.18
CA TRP A 83 1.37 6.22 -7.17
C TRP A 83 2.01 7.29 -8.05
N LYS A 84 2.70 8.29 -7.45
CA LYS A 84 3.34 9.37 -8.21
C LYS A 84 4.37 8.81 -9.17
N HIS A 85 5.25 7.93 -8.71
CA HIS A 85 6.29 7.34 -9.54
C HIS A 85 5.69 6.54 -10.70
N LEU A 86 4.72 5.67 -10.42
CA LEU A 86 4.07 4.87 -11.45
C LEU A 86 3.36 5.73 -12.51
N ARG A 87 2.68 6.79 -12.07
CA ARG A 87 1.99 7.73 -12.97
C ARG A 87 2.99 8.53 -13.80
N ASP A 88 4.04 9.05 -13.19
CA ASP A 88 4.98 9.95 -13.86
C ASP A 88 5.90 9.21 -14.85
N GLU A 89 6.33 7.99 -14.52
CA GLU A 89 7.21 7.18 -15.38
C GLU A 89 6.44 6.43 -16.48
N PHE A 90 5.23 5.94 -16.19
CA PHE A 90 4.50 5.04 -17.09
C PHE A 90 3.20 5.63 -17.66
N GLY A 91 2.80 6.84 -17.23
CA GLY A 91 1.66 7.58 -17.80
C GLY A 91 0.27 6.95 -17.58
N ALA A 92 0.16 5.91 -16.73
CA ALA A 92 -1.10 5.23 -16.47
C ALA A 92 -1.99 5.99 -15.48
N SER A 93 -3.32 5.84 -15.62
CA SER A 93 -4.28 6.49 -14.73
C SER A 93 -4.26 5.90 -13.31
N GLY A 94 -4.64 6.72 -12.32
CA GLY A 94 -4.78 6.28 -10.94
C GLY A 94 -5.62 5.00 -10.77
N ASP A 95 -6.72 4.86 -11.51
CA ASP A 95 -7.58 3.67 -11.46
C ASP A 95 -6.87 2.43 -12.01
N ALA A 96 -6.21 2.53 -13.17
CA ALA A 96 -5.48 1.41 -13.76
C ALA A 96 -4.31 0.98 -12.87
N LEU A 97 -3.58 1.94 -12.31
CA LEU A 97 -2.51 1.69 -11.35
C LEU A 97 -3.03 1.05 -10.06
N ALA A 98 -4.19 1.50 -9.56
CA ALA A 98 -4.82 0.93 -8.38
C ALA A 98 -5.13 -0.56 -8.59
N GLN A 99 -5.70 -0.91 -9.74
CA GLN A 99 -6.01 -2.30 -10.10
C GLN A 99 -4.74 -3.15 -10.21
N ALA A 100 -3.71 -2.63 -10.87
CA ALA A 100 -2.43 -3.33 -11.02
C ALA A 100 -1.75 -3.59 -9.67
N VAL A 101 -1.68 -2.58 -8.80
CA VAL A 101 -1.09 -2.71 -7.46
C VAL A 101 -1.93 -3.64 -6.58
N ALA A 102 -3.26 -3.57 -6.64
CA ALA A 102 -4.12 -4.48 -5.91
C ALA A 102 -3.91 -5.94 -6.35
N TRP A 103 -3.79 -6.19 -7.66
CA TRP A 103 -3.46 -7.51 -8.19
C TRP A 103 -2.09 -8.01 -7.70
N ALA A 104 -1.07 -7.16 -7.68
CA ALA A 104 0.26 -7.53 -7.20
C ALA A 104 0.22 -7.92 -5.71
N ILE A 105 -0.46 -7.13 -4.88
CA ILE A 105 -0.61 -7.42 -3.44
C ILE A 105 -1.36 -8.73 -3.22
N ARG A 106 -2.48 -8.97 -3.93
CA ARG A 106 -3.21 -10.26 -3.85
C ARG A 106 -2.32 -11.43 -4.23
N THR A 107 -1.50 -11.28 -5.26
CA THR A 107 -0.59 -12.34 -5.71
C THR A 107 0.47 -12.64 -4.65
N LEU A 108 1.03 -11.60 -4.01
CA LEU A 108 1.98 -11.77 -2.90
C LEU A 108 1.33 -12.45 -1.69
N ILE A 109 0.12 -12.04 -1.31
CA ILE A 109 -0.64 -12.64 -0.20
C ILE A 109 -0.95 -14.11 -0.48
N ALA A 110 -1.46 -14.43 -1.67
CA ALA A 110 -1.77 -15.79 -2.05
C ALA A 110 -0.54 -16.70 -2.15
N ASP A 111 0.65 -16.15 -2.44
CA ASP A 111 1.90 -16.90 -2.37
C ASP A 111 2.26 -17.24 -0.91
N LEU A 112 2.13 -16.28 0.00
CA LEU A 112 2.42 -16.49 1.43
C LEU A 112 1.54 -17.56 2.06
N GLU A 113 0.24 -17.56 1.74
CA GLU A 113 -0.72 -18.56 2.23
C GLU A 113 -0.39 -19.99 1.81
N ARG A 114 0.40 -20.16 0.75
CA ARG A 114 0.80 -21.48 0.23
C ARG A 114 2.15 -21.94 0.76
N ARG A 115 2.88 -21.11 1.51
CA ARG A 115 4.15 -21.49 2.09
C ARG A 115 3.89 -22.46 3.26
N PRO A 116 4.67 -23.55 3.37
CA PRO A 116 4.53 -24.53 4.44
C PRO A 116 4.93 -23.98 5.81
#